data_AF-A0A354HUP0-F1
#
_entry.id   AF-A0A354HUP0-F1
#
_cell.length_a   1.000
_cell.length_b   1.000
_cell.length_c   1.000
_cell.angle_alpha   90.00
_cell.angle_beta   90.00
_cell.angle_gamma   90.00
#
_symmetry.space_group_name_H-M   'P 1'
#
loop_
_entity.id
_entity.type
_entity.pdbx_description
1 polymer ?
#
loop_
_entity_poly.entity_id
_entity_poly.type
_entity_poly.pdbx_seq_one_letter_code
_entity_poly.pdbx_strand_id
1 'polypeptide(L)'
;MRKTKIVCIIGPASESPETLKEMVLAGMNVARLNFSHGSREEHGSRIDAIRQASEETGRPVAILLDTKGPEIRLGTFAGGSAQLEAGQKFTLTTREVEGNSEIVSVTHAGLPGDITPGHPILLDDGLIELAVEEVTETDVICRVINGGTVGDRKGINLPGTVVSLPAMGLRDREDIIFGVQKGVDFIAASFIRSAGDVLAIRRLLEEHDSKIDIIAKIENKQGLDNLDSILKVVDGLMVARGDLGVEIPPEEVPLAQKHMIAQCIKLGKPVITATQML
;
A
#
# COMPACT_ATOMS: atom_id res chain seq x y z
N MET A 1 21.14 9.78 -23.88
CA MET A 1 19.92 10.08 -23.08
C MET A 1 19.33 8.78 -22.55
N ARG A 2 19.14 8.66 -21.23
CA ARG A 2 18.45 7.51 -20.62
C ARG A 2 16.95 7.58 -20.96
N LYS A 3 16.36 6.45 -21.38
CA LYS A 3 14.93 6.38 -21.75
C LYS A 3 14.04 6.10 -20.53
N THR A 4 14.45 5.16 -19.68
CA THR A 4 13.71 4.79 -18.46
C THR A 4 13.92 5.83 -17.35
N LYS A 5 12.85 6.16 -16.64
CA LYS A 5 12.88 7.12 -15.52
C LYS A 5 13.17 6.41 -14.20
N ILE A 6 13.69 7.15 -13.21
CA ILE A 6 14.00 6.64 -11.87
C ILE A 6 13.15 7.37 -10.84
N VAL A 7 12.45 6.59 -10.01
CA VAL A 7 11.72 7.05 -8.84
C VAL A 7 12.56 6.71 -7.61
N CYS A 8 12.88 7.68 -6.76
CA CYS A 8 13.63 7.46 -5.52
C CYS A 8 12.79 7.85 -4.31
N ILE A 9 12.80 7.02 -3.26
CA ILE A 9 12.11 7.34 -2.01
C ILE A 9 12.98 8.30 -1.19
N ILE A 10 12.38 9.37 -0.69
CA ILE A 10 13.05 10.31 0.21
C ILE A 10 12.71 9.96 1.66
N GLY A 11 13.73 9.93 2.51
CA GLY A 11 13.61 9.65 3.93
C GLY A 11 14.86 10.11 4.70
N PRO A 12 15.07 9.64 5.94
CA PRO A 12 16.16 10.13 6.80
C PRO A 12 17.56 10.02 6.18
N ALA A 13 17.80 9.02 5.32
CA ALA A 13 19.08 8.83 4.64
C ALA A 13 19.30 9.78 3.44
N SER A 14 18.28 10.52 3.01
CA SER A 14 18.29 11.28 1.75
C SER A 14 17.61 12.64 1.82
N GLU A 15 17.32 13.16 3.02
CA GLU A 15 16.60 14.43 3.19
C GLU A 15 17.49 15.67 3.27
N SER A 16 18.82 15.51 3.30
CA SER A 16 19.74 16.67 3.27
C SER A 16 19.74 17.33 1.89
N PRO A 17 19.83 18.68 1.82
CA PRO A 17 19.90 19.40 0.54
C PRO A 17 21.02 18.94 -0.38
N GLU A 18 22.19 18.61 0.17
CA GLU A 18 23.36 18.13 -0.58
C GLU A 18 23.07 16.77 -1.21
N THR A 19 22.52 15.84 -0.41
CA THR A 19 22.18 14.49 -0.87
C THR A 19 21.11 14.53 -1.94
N LEU A 20 20.08 15.38 -1.78
CA LEU A 20 19.04 15.56 -2.79
C LEU A 20 19.64 16.05 -4.12
N LYS A 21 20.54 17.03 -4.11
CA LYS A 21 21.22 17.51 -5.33
C LYS A 21 22.04 16.40 -5.97
N GLU A 22 22.80 15.63 -5.19
CA GLU A 22 23.54 14.48 -5.68
C GLU A 22 22.63 13.44 -6.35
N MET A 23 21.48 13.13 -5.74
CA MET A 23 20.49 12.22 -6.31
C MET A 23 19.92 12.74 -7.63
N VAL A 24 19.60 14.03 -7.73
CA VAL A 24 19.12 14.66 -8.97
C VAL A 24 20.20 14.64 -10.06
N LEU A 25 21.45 14.90 -9.69
CA LEU A 25 22.60 14.84 -10.60
C LEU A 25 22.92 13.40 -11.05
N ALA A 26 22.74 12.42 -10.17
CA ALA A 26 22.84 10.99 -10.49
C ALA A 26 21.66 10.49 -11.35
N GLY A 27 20.56 11.26 -11.40
CA GLY A 27 19.47 11.07 -12.34
C GLY A 27 18.14 10.63 -11.72
N MET A 28 17.83 10.99 -10.47
CA MET A 28 16.46 10.93 -9.96
C MET A 28 15.53 11.74 -10.88
N ASN A 29 14.37 11.19 -11.24
CA ASN A 29 13.34 11.89 -12.02
C ASN A 29 12.07 12.17 -11.23
N VAL A 30 11.75 11.32 -10.25
CA VAL A 30 10.61 11.47 -9.37
C VAL A 30 11.05 11.20 -7.94
N ALA A 31 10.73 12.11 -7.03
CA ALA A 31 10.91 11.92 -5.60
C ALA A 31 9.62 11.37 -4.99
N ARG A 32 9.67 10.16 -4.44
CA ARG A 32 8.55 9.50 -3.75
C ARG A 32 8.60 9.82 -2.26
N LEU A 33 7.49 10.33 -1.73
CA LEU A 33 7.28 10.58 -0.32
C LEU A 33 6.29 9.55 0.22
N ASN A 34 6.74 8.71 1.15
CA ASN A 34 5.91 7.65 1.74
C ASN A 34 5.17 8.18 2.98
N PHE A 35 3.86 8.38 2.87
CA PHE A 35 3.03 8.93 3.95
C PHE A 35 2.59 7.89 4.98
N SER A 36 2.99 6.62 4.84
CA SER A 36 2.90 5.63 5.93
C SER A 36 3.74 6.03 7.15
N HIS A 37 4.75 6.87 6.95
CA HIS A 37 5.66 7.37 7.99
C HIS A 37 5.81 8.89 7.90
N GLY A 38 6.31 9.48 8.99
CA GLY A 38 6.53 10.93 9.10
C GLY A 38 5.24 11.74 9.24
N SER A 39 5.42 12.97 9.70
CA SER A 39 4.36 13.98 9.77
C SER A 39 4.22 14.76 8.46
N ARG A 40 3.07 15.43 8.27
CA ARG A 40 2.88 16.37 7.15
C ARG A 40 3.88 17.54 7.19
N GLU A 41 4.34 17.94 8.37
CA GLU A 41 5.36 18.98 8.53
C GLU A 41 6.73 18.54 7.98
N GLU A 42 7.16 17.32 8.33
CA GLU A 42 8.38 16.71 7.77
C GLU A 42 8.29 16.59 6.24
N HIS A 43 7.17 16.08 5.74
CA HIS A 43 6.95 15.97 4.29
C HIS A 43 6.91 17.33 3.60
N GLY A 44 6.36 18.36 4.25
CA GLY A 44 6.40 19.74 3.77
C GLY A 44 7.83 20.23 3.58
N SER A 45 8.69 20.00 4.56
CA SER A 45 10.12 20.36 4.50
C SER A 45 10.84 19.60 3.37
N ARG A 46 10.55 18.30 3.20
CA ARG A 46 11.10 17.49 2.10
C ARG A 46 10.68 18.00 0.73
N ILE A 47 9.40 18.36 0.55
CA ILE A 47 8.87 18.93 -0.70
C ILE A 47 9.64 20.20 -1.09
N ASP A 48 9.82 21.10 -0.13
CA ASP A 48 10.47 22.39 -0.36
C ASP A 48 11.96 22.17 -0.73
N ALA A 49 12.65 21.25 -0.04
CA ALA A 49 14.03 20.87 -0.36
C ALA A 49 14.19 20.20 -1.73
N ILE A 50 13.26 19.32 -2.13
CA ILE A 50 13.28 18.67 -3.46
C ILE A 50 13.16 19.72 -4.57
N ARG A 51 12.25 20.69 -4.41
CA ARG A 51 12.07 21.78 -5.37
C ARG A 51 13.32 22.64 -5.48
N GLN A 52 13.90 23.04 -4.36
CA GLN A 52 15.16 23.78 -4.34
C GLN A 52 16.28 23.00 -5.06
N ALA A 53 16.43 21.70 -4.80
CA ALA A 53 17.42 20.88 -5.49
C ALA A 53 17.16 20.80 -7.01
N SER A 54 15.89 20.73 -7.42
CA SER A 54 15.49 20.74 -8.84
C SER A 54 15.84 22.06 -9.53
N GLU A 55 15.56 23.19 -8.88
CA GLU A 55 15.88 24.54 -9.37
C GLU A 55 17.39 24.74 -9.49
N GLU A 56 18.15 24.45 -8.43
CA GLU A 56 19.59 24.68 -8.40
C GLU A 56 20.36 23.80 -9.40
N THR A 57 19.90 22.58 -9.65
CA THR A 57 20.52 21.67 -10.63
C THR A 57 20.02 21.90 -12.05
N GLY A 58 18.96 22.70 -12.24
CA GLY A 58 18.31 22.92 -13.53
C GLY A 58 17.68 21.66 -14.13
N ARG A 59 17.37 20.65 -13.30
CA ARG A 59 16.83 19.35 -13.74
C ARG A 59 15.44 19.15 -13.17
N PRO A 60 14.41 18.91 -13.99
CA PRO A 60 13.05 18.72 -13.51
C PRO A 60 12.93 17.43 -12.72
N VAL A 61 12.32 17.53 -11.53
CA VAL A 61 12.00 16.40 -10.65
C VAL A 61 10.54 16.52 -10.24
N ALA A 62 9.75 15.50 -10.54
CA ALA A 62 8.36 15.42 -10.08
C ALA A 62 8.31 14.88 -8.64
N ILE A 63 7.24 15.20 -7.92
CA ILE A 63 6.97 14.73 -6.57
C ILE A 63 5.77 13.79 -6.59
N LEU A 64 5.95 12.60 -6.03
CA LEU A 64 4.94 11.56 -5.92
C LEU A 64 4.62 11.32 -4.45
N LEU A 65 3.39 11.66 -4.05
CA LEU A 65 2.84 11.37 -2.73
C LEU A 65 2.31 9.93 -2.72
N ASP A 66 2.84 9.07 -1.86
CA ASP A 66 2.38 7.68 -1.71
C ASP A 66 1.50 7.56 -0.47
N THR A 67 0.22 7.26 -0.65
CA THR A 67 -0.74 7.14 0.44
C THR A 67 -0.48 5.87 1.25
N LYS A 68 -0.85 5.86 2.52
CA LYS A 68 -0.74 4.63 3.32
C LYS A 68 -1.72 3.56 2.83
N GLY A 69 -2.93 4.01 2.49
CA GLY A 69 -4.01 3.16 2.03
C GLY A 69 -4.78 2.47 3.15
N PRO A 70 -5.94 1.90 2.81
CA PRO A 70 -6.75 1.12 3.72
C PRO A 70 -6.12 -0.28 3.88
N GLU A 71 -5.63 -0.57 5.08
CA GLU A 71 -5.01 -1.86 5.43
C GLU A 71 -5.72 -2.47 6.64
N ILE A 72 -5.75 -3.80 6.71
CA ILE A 72 -6.24 -4.51 7.89
C ILE A 72 -5.04 -4.78 8.79
N ARG A 73 -5.18 -4.46 10.07
CA ARG A 73 -4.19 -4.72 11.11
C ARG A 73 -4.79 -5.42 12.31
N LEU A 74 -3.94 -6.16 13.01
CA LEU A 74 -4.20 -6.66 14.35
C LEU A 74 -4.29 -5.50 15.36
N GLY A 75 -4.93 -5.76 16.49
CA GLY A 75 -4.88 -4.93 17.68
C GLY A 75 -3.54 -5.09 18.40
N THR A 76 -3.59 -5.00 19.73
CA THR A 76 -2.42 -5.13 20.60
C THR A 76 -2.50 -6.40 21.43
N PHE A 77 -1.35 -6.97 21.74
CA PHE A 77 -1.19 -8.12 22.61
C PHE A 77 -0.74 -7.69 24.00
N ALA A 78 -1.15 -8.45 25.02
CA ALA A 78 -0.57 -8.36 26.36
C ALA A 78 0.93 -8.62 26.26
N GLY A 79 1.75 -7.62 26.62
CA GLY A 79 3.21 -7.69 26.46
C GLY A 79 3.74 -7.39 25.06
N GLY A 80 2.90 -6.92 24.14
CA GLY A 80 3.28 -6.42 22.80
C GLY A 80 3.49 -7.47 21.72
N SER A 81 3.40 -8.76 22.07
CA SER A 81 3.47 -9.87 21.12
C SER A 81 2.86 -11.16 21.69
N ALA A 82 2.56 -12.12 20.81
CA ALA A 82 2.21 -13.49 21.18
C ALA A 82 2.99 -14.50 20.33
N GLN A 83 3.31 -15.65 20.93
CA GLN A 83 3.85 -16.80 20.21
C GLN A 83 2.70 -17.67 19.73
N LEU A 84 2.66 -17.95 18.42
CA LEU A 84 1.68 -18.85 17.83
C LEU A 84 2.31 -20.18 17.42
N GLU A 85 1.69 -21.29 17.84
CA GLU A 85 2.14 -22.64 17.53
C GLU A 85 1.33 -23.27 16.39
N ALA A 86 2.00 -23.97 15.46
CA ALA A 86 1.30 -24.66 14.38
C ALA A 86 0.31 -25.69 14.93
N GLY A 87 -0.88 -25.73 14.36
CA GLY A 87 -1.99 -26.60 14.75
C GLY A 87 -2.89 -26.06 15.86
N GLN A 88 -2.50 -24.99 16.57
CA GLN A 88 -3.36 -24.40 17.60
C GLN A 88 -4.54 -23.62 17.00
N LYS A 89 -5.56 -23.37 17.81
CA LYS A 89 -6.64 -22.44 17.46
C LYS A 89 -6.25 -21.01 17.80
N PHE A 90 -6.58 -20.09 16.91
CA PHE A 90 -6.37 -18.66 17.12
C PHE A 90 -7.56 -17.89 16.55
N THR A 91 -8.06 -16.91 17.32
CA THR A 91 -9.27 -16.17 16.99
C THR A 91 -8.95 -14.73 16.64
N LEU A 92 -9.37 -14.30 15.45
CA LEU A 92 -9.40 -12.88 15.08
C LEU A 92 -10.80 -12.34 15.39
N THR A 93 -10.90 -11.30 16.21
CA THR A 93 -12.21 -10.77 16.63
C THR A 93 -12.37 -9.29 16.32
N THR A 94 -13.60 -8.87 16.02
CA THR A 94 -13.96 -7.44 15.89
C THR A 94 -14.26 -6.78 17.24
N ARG A 95 -14.28 -7.57 18.32
CA ARG A 95 -14.51 -7.08 19.69
C ARG A 95 -13.25 -6.41 20.25
N GLU A 96 -13.43 -5.44 21.14
CA GLU A 96 -12.31 -4.88 21.90
C GLU A 96 -11.83 -5.89 22.95
N VAL A 97 -10.66 -6.48 22.70
CA VAL A 97 -9.98 -7.40 23.60
C VAL A 97 -8.49 -7.08 23.61
N GLU A 98 -7.85 -7.26 24.77
CA GLU A 98 -6.39 -7.32 24.86
C GLU A 98 -5.95 -8.69 24.31
N GLY A 99 -5.11 -8.67 23.27
CA GLY A 99 -4.70 -9.88 22.56
C GLY A 99 -3.80 -10.78 23.39
N ASN A 100 -3.84 -12.07 23.11
CA ASN A 100 -2.95 -13.09 23.69
C ASN A 100 -2.69 -14.20 22.64
N SER A 101 -2.22 -15.37 23.06
CA SER A 101 -1.94 -16.51 22.16
C SER A 101 -3.19 -17.20 21.61
N GLU A 102 -4.38 -16.87 22.07
CA GLU A 102 -5.66 -17.50 21.69
C GLU A 102 -6.58 -16.55 20.91
N ILE A 103 -6.54 -15.25 21.17
CA ILE A 103 -7.43 -14.25 20.56
C ILE A 103 -6.73 -12.90 20.39
N VAL A 104 -7.07 -12.15 19.35
CA VAL A 104 -6.68 -10.75 19.17
C VAL A 104 -7.73 -9.98 18.40
N SER A 105 -7.87 -8.69 18.71
CA SER A 105 -8.75 -7.78 17.99
C SER A 105 -8.21 -7.46 16.58
N VAL A 106 -9.10 -7.07 15.67
CA VAL A 106 -8.75 -6.57 14.32
C VAL A 106 -9.36 -5.20 14.07
N THR A 107 -8.68 -4.40 13.25
CA THR A 107 -9.11 -3.04 12.90
C THR A 107 -10.25 -2.98 11.88
N HIS A 108 -10.49 -4.06 11.12
CA HIS A 108 -11.56 -4.14 10.13
C HIS A 108 -12.79 -4.87 10.70
N ALA A 109 -13.80 -4.11 11.09
CA ALA A 109 -15.06 -4.66 11.62
C ALA A 109 -15.82 -5.54 10.60
N GLY A 110 -15.54 -5.38 9.29
CA GLY A 110 -16.14 -6.19 8.23
C GLY A 110 -15.49 -7.56 8.01
N LEU A 111 -14.41 -7.89 8.75
CA LEU A 111 -13.64 -9.13 8.53
C LEU A 111 -14.50 -10.41 8.51
N PRO A 112 -15.46 -10.63 9.44
CA PRO A 112 -16.30 -11.83 9.41
C PRO A 112 -17.22 -11.89 8.17
N GLY A 113 -17.57 -10.76 7.55
CA GLY A 113 -18.39 -10.71 6.34
C GLY A 113 -17.60 -10.94 5.05
N ASP A 114 -16.30 -10.64 5.07
CA ASP A 114 -15.43 -10.76 3.90
C ASP A 114 -14.89 -12.19 3.72
N ILE A 115 -14.92 -13.03 4.78
CA ILE A 115 -14.23 -14.32 4.83
C ILE A 115 -15.22 -15.48 4.98
N THR A 116 -14.85 -16.64 4.41
CA THR A 116 -15.55 -17.92 4.65
C THR A 116 -14.58 -19.02 5.10
N PRO A 117 -15.07 -20.11 5.74
CA PRO A 117 -14.23 -21.26 6.09
C PRO A 117 -13.41 -21.80 4.92
N GLY A 118 -12.16 -22.15 5.21
CA GLY A 118 -11.17 -22.62 4.23
C GLY A 118 -10.29 -21.52 3.62
N HIS A 119 -10.62 -20.24 3.80
CA HIS A 119 -9.76 -19.15 3.32
C HIS A 119 -8.46 -19.04 4.12
N PRO A 120 -7.33 -18.75 3.45
CA PRO A 120 -6.08 -18.41 4.11
C PRO A 120 -6.12 -16.97 4.64
N ILE A 121 -5.55 -16.76 5.82
CA ILE A 121 -5.26 -15.44 6.37
C ILE A 121 -3.77 -15.38 6.65
N LEU A 122 -3.12 -14.35 6.15
CA LEU A 122 -1.68 -14.14 6.32
C LEU A 122 -1.46 -13.00 7.30
N LEU A 123 -0.60 -13.22 8.29
CA LEU A 123 -0.19 -12.22 9.26
C LEU A 123 1.28 -11.86 9.06
N ASP A 124 1.61 -10.59 9.31
CA ASP A 124 2.97 -10.07 9.27
C ASP A 124 3.68 -10.39 7.94
N ASP A 125 3.12 -9.87 6.84
CA ASP A 125 3.63 -10.05 5.47
C ASP A 125 3.77 -11.52 5.04
N GLY A 126 2.89 -12.38 5.54
CA GLY A 126 2.85 -13.81 5.22
C GLY A 126 3.80 -14.68 6.04
N LEU A 127 4.43 -14.15 7.09
CA LEU A 127 5.27 -14.95 7.99
C LEU A 127 4.46 -16.00 8.75
N ILE A 128 3.22 -15.68 9.11
CA ILE A 128 2.30 -16.58 9.81
C ILE A 128 1.09 -16.80 8.91
N GLU A 129 0.68 -18.07 8.77
CA GLU A 129 -0.47 -18.46 7.98
C GLU A 129 -1.52 -19.09 8.89
N LEU A 130 -2.76 -18.65 8.74
CA LEU A 130 -3.94 -19.19 9.39
C LEU A 130 -4.90 -19.74 8.33
N ALA A 131 -5.59 -20.82 8.64
CA ALA A 131 -6.71 -21.32 7.85
C ALA A 131 -8.01 -21.15 8.64
N VAL A 132 -9.00 -20.51 8.04
CA VAL A 132 -10.29 -20.24 8.70
C VAL A 132 -11.06 -21.54 8.88
N GLU A 133 -11.45 -21.86 10.11
CA GLU A 133 -12.29 -23.02 10.42
C GLU A 133 -13.76 -22.63 10.54
N GLU A 134 -14.05 -21.51 11.20
CA GLU A 134 -15.41 -21.07 11.51
C GLU A 134 -15.49 -19.54 11.56
N VAL A 135 -16.64 -18.99 11.15
CA VAL A 135 -16.92 -17.56 11.19
C VAL A 135 -18.24 -17.33 11.91
N THR A 136 -18.22 -16.45 12.90
CA THR A 136 -19.41 -15.99 13.64
C THR A 136 -19.69 -14.53 13.29
N GLU A 137 -20.61 -13.87 14.01
CA GLU A 137 -20.88 -12.43 13.80
C GLU A 137 -19.65 -11.56 14.08
N THR A 138 -18.81 -11.91 15.06
CA THR A 138 -17.67 -11.09 15.49
C THR A 138 -16.32 -11.77 15.39
N ASP A 139 -16.30 -13.11 15.34
CA ASP A 139 -15.08 -13.89 15.50
C ASP A 139 -14.83 -14.78 14.29
N VAL A 140 -13.57 -14.78 13.83
CA VAL A 140 -13.02 -15.66 12.80
C VAL A 140 -12.06 -16.62 13.51
N ILE A 141 -12.54 -17.86 13.70
CA ILE A 141 -11.79 -18.92 14.38
C ILE A 141 -10.93 -19.61 13.34
N CYS A 142 -9.62 -19.61 13.57
CA CYS A 142 -8.65 -20.15 12.64
C CYS A 142 -7.81 -21.26 13.28
N ARG A 143 -7.26 -22.10 12.43
CA ARG A 143 -6.13 -22.98 12.76
C ARG A 143 -4.84 -22.34 12.28
N VAL A 144 -3.84 -22.27 13.14
CA VAL A 144 -2.50 -21.85 12.74
C VAL A 144 -1.87 -22.93 11.86
N ILE A 145 -1.52 -22.60 10.62
CA ILE A 145 -0.86 -23.50 9.67
C ILE A 145 0.66 -23.35 9.83
N ASN A 146 1.16 -22.12 9.72
CA ASN A 146 2.54 -21.78 9.99
C ASN A 146 2.62 -20.81 11.17
N GLY A 147 3.28 -21.23 12.26
CA GLY A 147 3.38 -20.46 13.50
C GLY A 147 4.59 -19.51 13.53
N GLY A 148 4.66 -18.70 14.57
CA GLY A 148 5.69 -17.67 14.75
C GLY A 148 5.34 -16.66 15.83
N THR A 149 6.24 -15.72 16.09
CA THR A 149 5.93 -14.58 16.97
C THR A 149 5.20 -13.51 16.17
N VAL A 150 4.02 -13.10 16.63
CA VAL A 150 3.26 -11.98 16.06
C VAL A 150 3.24 -10.80 17.03
N GLY A 151 3.53 -9.61 16.52
CA GLY A 151 3.55 -8.38 17.32
C GLY A 151 2.29 -7.54 17.20
N ASP A 152 2.25 -6.45 17.96
CA ASP A 152 1.21 -5.43 17.86
C ASP A 152 1.05 -4.86 16.45
N ARG A 153 -0.20 -4.61 16.05
CA ARG A 153 -0.55 -3.84 14.84
C ARG A 153 0.07 -4.38 13.54
N LYS A 154 0.44 -5.66 13.50
CA LYS A 154 0.91 -6.31 12.27
C LYS A 154 -0.21 -6.38 11.23
N GLY A 155 0.19 -6.34 9.97
CA GLY A 155 -0.72 -6.39 8.82
C GLY A 155 -1.41 -7.75 8.72
N ILE A 156 -2.62 -7.72 8.17
CA ILE A 156 -3.41 -8.89 7.80
C ILE A 156 -3.65 -8.81 6.30
N ASN A 157 -3.29 -9.88 5.60
CA ASN A 157 -3.51 -10.06 4.17
C ASN A 157 -4.54 -11.18 3.98
N LEU A 158 -5.41 -11.02 2.98
CA LEU A 158 -6.54 -11.92 2.72
C LEU A 158 -6.50 -12.41 1.26
N PRO A 159 -5.53 -13.28 0.89
CA PRO A 159 -5.36 -13.75 -0.47
C PRO A 159 -6.66 -14.32 -1.06
N GLY A 160 -7.01 -13.87 -2.26
CA GLY A 160 -8.20 -14.33 -2.98
C GLY A 160 -9.53 -13.83 -2.42
N THR A 161 -9.53 -12.94 -1.42
CA THR A 161 -10.74 -12.40 -0.81
C THR A 161 -11.12 -11.05 -1.40
N VAL A 162 -12.42 -10.83 -1.63
CA VAL A 162 -12.95 -9.51 -1.95
C VAL A 162 -13.12 -8.74 -0.66
N VAL A 163 -12.21 -7.79 -0.42
CA VAL A 163 -12.18 -7.05 0.85
C VAL A 163 -13.04 -5.79 0.73
N SER A 164 -13.96 -5.59 1.69
CA SER A 164 -14.85 -4.43 1.74
C SER A 164 -14.28 -3.26 2.57
N LEU A 165 -13.05 -2.84 2.26
CA LEU A 165 -12.46 -1.62 2.81
C LEU A 165 -12.82 -0.38 1.97
N PRO A 166 -12.92 0.82 2.55
CA PRO A 166 -13.12 2.07 1.80
C PRO A 166 -11.97 2.30 0.82
N ALA A 167 -12.17 3.17 -0.18
CA ALA A 167 -11.14 3.50 -1.18
C ALA A 167 -9.88 4.12 -0.58
N MET A 168 -10.03 4.85 0.53
CA MET A 168 -8.96 5.54 1.25
C MET A 168 -9.33 5.69 2.73
N GLY A 169 -8.34 5.69 3.61
CA GLY A 169 -8.55 6.01 5.03
C GLY A 169 -8.76 7.50 5.27
N LEU A 170 -9.17 7.87 6.49
CA LEU A 170 -9.30 9.29 6.90
C LEU A 170 -7.96 10.03 6.77
N ARG A 171 -6.87 9.38 7.18
CA ARG A 171 -5.51 9.92 7.05
C ARG A 171 -5.13 10.13 5.58
N ASP A 172 -5.41 9.17 4.70
CA ASP A 172 -5.11 9.29 3.27
C ASP A 172 -5.83 10.50 2.65
N ARG A 173 -7.10 10.73 3.02
CA ARG A 173 -7.85 11.91 2.57
C ARG A 173 -7.14 13.21 2.96
N GLU A 174 -6.70 13.32 4.21
CA GLU A 174 -5.99 14.49 4.71
C GLU A 174 -4.61 14.67 4.05
N ASP A 175 -3.90 13.56 3.80
CA ASP A 175 -2.59 13.56 3.15
C ASP A 175 -2.72 13.95 1.67
N ILE A 176 -3.76 13.50 0.97
CA ILE A 176 -4.07 13.92 -0.40
C ILE A 176 -4.37 15.43 -0.45
N ILE A 177 -5.21 15.94 0.46
CA ILE A 177 -5.52 17.38 0.54
C ILE A 177 -4.24 18.18 0.77
N PHE A 178 -3.37 17.71 1.67
CA PHE A 178 -2.05 18.31 1.88
C PHE A 178 -1.18 18.29 0.60
N GLY A 179 -1.19 17.18 -0.13
CA GLY A 179 -0.52 17.06 -1.43
C GLY A 179 -1.03 18.07 -2.45
N VAL A 180 -2.35 18.29 -2.52
CA VAL A 180 -2.96 19.34 -3.36
C VAL A 180 -2.45 20.72 -2.98
N GLN A 181 -2.48 21.06 -1.69
CA GLN A 181 -2.02 22.36 -1.18
C GLN A 181 -0.54 22.60 -1.46
N LYS A 182 0.28 21.54 -1.36
CA LYS A 182 1.71 21.61 -1.67
C LYS A 182 1.99 21.54 -3.16
N GLY A 183 1.04 21.16 -4.02
CA GLY A 183 1.21 21.05 -5.47
C GLY A 183 2.13 19.90 -5.88
N VAL A 184 1.94 18.71 -5.30
CA VAL A 184 2.63 17.49 -5.77
C VAL A 184 2.15 17.11 -7.18
N ASP A 185 2.94 16.36 -7.93
CA ASP A 185 2.63 16.04 -9.33
C ASP A 185 1.81 14.75 -9.46
N PHE A 186 2.05 13.78 -8.58
CA PHE A 186 1.40 12.47 -8.58
C PHE A 186 0.92 12.05 -7.20
N ILE A 187 -0.17 11.28 -7.17
CA ILE A 187 -0.59 10.49 -6.01
C ILE A 187 -0.47 9.01 -6.37
N ALA A 188 0.38 8.27 -5.67
CA ALA A 188 0.38 6.82 -5.70
C ALA A 188 -0.59 6.29 -4.63
N ALA A 189 -1.70 5.75 -5.09
CA ALA A 189 -2.78 5.26 -4.24
C ALA A 189 -2.57 3.78 -3.91
N SER A 190 -2.42 3.48 -2.63
CA SER A 190 -2.23 2.13 -2.10
C SER A 190 -3.53 1.31 -2.05
N PHE A 191 -3.40 0.00 -2.18
CA PHE A 191 -4.43 -1.03 -2.09
C PHE A 191 -5.65 -0.78 -3.00
N ILE A 192 -5.39 -0.27 -4.21
CA ILE A 192 -6.43 -0.07 -5.23
C ILE A 192 -6.94 -1.45 -5.70
N ARG A 193 -8.24 -1.66 -5.51
CA ARG A 193 -8.94 -2.93 -5.81
C ARG A 193 -9.93 -2.80 -6.95
N SER A 194 -10.40 -1.58 -7.22
CA SER A 194 -11.45 -1.32 -8.19
C SER A 194 -11.32 0.04 -8.88
N ALA A 195 -12.00 0.20 -10.02
CA ALA A 195 -12.19 1.51 -10.64
C ALA A 195 -12.90 2.51 -9.70
N GLY A 196 -13.78 2.02 -8.82
CA GLY A 196 -14.47 2.84 -7.83
C GLY A 196 -13.50 3.53 -6.86
N ASP A 197 -12.43 2.83 -6.46
CA ASP A 197 -11.43 3.39 -5.55
C ASP A 197 -10.70 4.58 -6.19
N VAL A 198 -10.30 4.42 -7.45
CA VAL A 198 -9.65 5.49 -8.23
C VAL A 198 -10.60 6.68 -8.41
N LEU A 199 -11.86 6.43 -8.73
CA LEU A 199 -12.87 7.48 -8.91
C LEU A 199 -13.17 8.22 -7.60
N ALA A 200 -13.10 7.56 -6.45
CA ALA A 200 -13.24 8.23 -5.15
C ALA A 200 -12.10 9.22 -4.90
N ILE A 201 -10.86 8.84 -5.22
CA ILE A 201 -9.70 9.75 -5.15
C ILE A 201 -9.84 10.88 -6.16
N ARG A 202 -10.28 10.59 -7.39
CA ARG A 202 -10.51 11.61 -8.41
C ARG A 202 -11.51 12.67 -7.95
N ARG A 203 -12.64 12.25 -7.37
CA ARG A 203 -13.66 13.18 -6.84
C ARG A 203 -13.08 14.08 -5.76
N LEU A 204 -12.26 13.55 -4.85
CA LEU A 204 -11.60 14.36 -3.82
C LEU A 204 -10.67 15.41 -4.45
N LEU A 205 -9.96 15.08 -5.52
CA LEU A 205 -9.11 16.02 -6.25
C LEU A 205 -9.95 17.10 -6.96
N GLU A 206 -11.05 16.70 -7.60
CA GLU A 206 -11.99 17.61 -8.27
C GLU A 206 -12.64 18.59 -7.27
N GLU A 207 -13.00 18.14 -6.06
CA GLU A 207 -13.50 18.99 -4.97
C GLU A 207 -12.51 20.09 -4.55
N HIS A 208 -11.22 19.91 -4.84
CA HIS A 208 -10.15 20.87 -4.53
C HIS A 208 -9.52 21.47 -5.81
N ASP A 209 -10.24 21.45 -6.94
CA ASP A 209 -9.80 21.99 -8.24
C ASP A 209 -8.43 21.46 -8.72
N SER A 210 -8.09 20.25 -8.29
CA SER A 210 -6.79 19.62 -8.55
C SER A 210 -6.83 18.67 -9.74
N LYS A 211 -5.74 18.69 -10.53
CA LYS A 211 -5.52 17.82 -11.70
C LYS A 211 -4.34 16.87 -11.50
N ILE A 212 -3.99 16.59 -10.26
CA ILE A 212 -2.91 15.66 -9.93
C ILE A 212 -3.20 14.28 -10.55
N ASP A 213 -2.17 13.69 -11.14
CA ASP A 213 -2.28 12.38 -11.76
C ASP A 213 -2.28 11.28 -10.68
N ILE A 214 -3.18 10.31 -10.82
CA ILE A 214 -3.31 9.16 -9.92
C ILE A 214 -2.56 7.98 -10.51
N ILE A 215 -1.68 7.38 -9.71
CA ILE A 215 -0.97 6.13 -9.97
C ILE A 215 -1.57 5.04 -9.07
N ALA A 216 -2.30 4.08 -9.64
CA ALA A 216 -2.83 2.97 -8.83
C ALA A 216 -1.72 1.97 -8.51
N LYS A 217 -1.54 1.66 -7.22
CA LYS A 217 -0.65 0.59 -6.77
C LYS A 217 -1.45 -0.71 -6.75
N ILE A 218 -1.03 -1.68 -7.58
CA ILE A 218 -1.63 -3.01 -7.59
C ILE A 218 -0.82 -3.89 -6.64
N GLU A 219 -1.44 -4.19 -5.52
CA GLU A 219 -0.82 -4.82 -4.33
C GLU A 219 -1.53 -6.10 -3.92
N ASN A 220 -2.70 -6.40 -4.48
CA ASN A 220 -3.45 -7.61 -4.16
C ASN A 220 -4.09 -8.25 -5.38
N LYS A 221 -4.59 -9.47 -5.17
CA LYS A 221 -5.23 -10.26 -6.21
C LYS A 221 -6.47 -9.57 -6.79
N GLN A 222 -7.30 -8.94 -5.98
CA GLN A 222 -8.51 -8.25 -6.45
C GLN A 222 -8.18 -7.10 -7.41
N GLY A 223 -7.16 -6.29 -7.10
CA GLY A 223 -6.70 -5.21 -7.97
C GLY A 223 -6.12 -5.74 -9.28
N LEU A 224 -5.42 -6.88 -9.24
CA LEU A 224 -4.90 -7.56 -10.43
C LEU A 224 -6.04 -8.11 -11.31
N ASP A 225 -7.04 -8.76 -10.71
CA ASP A 225 -8.19 -9.32 -11.41
C ASP A 225 -9.08 -8.22 -12.03
N ASN A 226 -9.13 -7.03 -11.41
CA ASN A 226 -9.88 -5.87 -11.90
C ASN A 226 -9.08 -4.89 -12.76
N LEU A 227 -7.84 -5.24 -13.14
CA LEU A 227 -6.88 -4.36 -13.79
C LEU A 227 -7.48 -3.58 -14.98
N ASP A 228 -8.20 -4.26 -15.88
CA ASP A 228 -8.80 -3.64 -17.07
C ASP A 228 -9.78 -2.51 -16.71
N SER A 229 -10.53 -2.64 -15.60
CA SER A 229 -11.46 -1.61 -15.14
C SER A 229 -10.72 -0.42 -14.53
N ILE A 230 -9.68 -0.69 -13.72
CA ILE A 230 -8.84 0.33 -13.08
C ILE A 230 -8.13 1.15 -14.15
N LEU A 231 -7.54 0.48 -15.14
CA LEU A 231 -6.82 1.12 -16.25
C LEU A 231 -7.70 2.04 -17.10
N LYS A 232 -9.04 1.92 -17.07
CA LYS A 232 -9.91 2.87 -17.78
C LYS A 232 -9.95 4.25 -17.13
N VAL A 233 -9.73 4.35 -15.81
CA VAL A 233 -9.98 5.56 -15.02
C VAL A 233 -8.74 6.16 -14.35
N VAL A 234 -7.67 5.38 -14.21
CA VAL A 234 -6.41 5.82 -13.58
C VAL A 234 -5.44 6.46 -14.57
N ASP A 235 -4.51 7.33 -14.14
CA ASP A 235 -3.55 7.97 -15.05
C ASP A 235 -2.31 7.11 -15.29
N GLY A 236 -1.89 6.35 -14.27
CA GLY A 236 -0.80 5.39 -14.38
C GLY A 236 -0.90 4.24 -13.37
N LEU A 237 0.10 3.37 -13.39
CA LEU A 237 0.13 2.18 -12.54
C LEU A 237 1.48 2.05 -11.83
N MET A 238 1.48 1.47 -10.63
CA MET A 238 2.66 0.98 -9.94
C MET A 238 2.49 -0.51 -9.66
N VAL A 239 3.45 -1.31 -10.13
CA VAL A 239 3.57 -2.74 -9.81
C VAL A 239 4.33 -2.85 -8.49
N ALA A 240 3.60 -3.01 -7.40
CA ALA A 240 4.14 -3.11 -6.04
C ALA A 240 4.37 -4.58 -5.68
N ARG A 241 5.54 -5.10 -6.08
CA ARG A 241 5.86 -6.54 -6.04
C ARG A 241 5.95 -7.14 -4.65
N GLY A 242 6.36 -6.34 -3.65
CA GLY A 242 6.46 -6.76 -2.25
C GLY A 242 5.09 -7.19 -1.73
N ASP A 243 4.15 -6.26 -1.67
CA ASP A 243 2.79 -6.52 -1.20
C ASP A 243 2.06 -7.53 -2.09
N LEU A 244 2.21 -7.41 -3.42
CA LEU A 244 1.60 -8.36 -4.35
C LEU A 244 2.12 -9.78 -4.14
N GLY A 245 3.40 -9.96 -3.81
CA GLY A 245 3.99 -11.28 -3.55
C GLY A 245 3.55 -11.93 -2.24
N VAL A 246 2.85 -11.20 -1.36
CA VAL A 246 2.14 -11.77 -0.21
C VAL A 246 0.75 -12.26 -0.63
N GLU A 247 0.12 -11.57 -1.58
CA GLU A 247 -1.27 -11.80 -1.99
C GLU A 247 -1.45 -12.82 -3.13
N ILE A 248 -0.39 -13.07 -3.91
CA ILE A 248 -0.35 -14.12 -4.94
C ILE A 248 0.93 -14.93 -4.81
N PRO A 249 0.98 -16.18 -5.34
CA PRO A 249 2.20 -16.98 -5.32
C PRO A 249 3.40 -16.20 -5.90
N PRO A 250 4.56 -16.18 -5.22
CA PRO A 250 5.73 -15.43 -5.67
C PRO A 250 6.18 -15.74 -7.11
N GLU A 251 5.99 -16.97 -7.57
CA GLU A 251 6.26 -17.41 -8.94
C GLU A 251 5.33 -16.79 -10.00
N GLU A 252 4.14 -16.30 -9.60
CA GLU A 252 3.19 -15.62 -10.48
C GLU A 252 3.47 -14.12 -10.60
N VAL A 253 4.15 -13.51 -9.61
CA VAL A 253 4.46 -12.06 -9.59
C VAL A 253 5.21 -11.59 -10.86
N PRO A 254 6.23 -12.29 -11.38
CA PRO A 254 6.88 -11.89 -12.62
C PRO A 254 5.95 -11.89 -13.84
N LEU A 255 4.98 -12.81 -13.89
CA LEU A 255 3.98 -12.90 -14.96
C LEU A 255 2.99 -11.74 -14.84
N ALA A 256 2.47 -11.49 -13.63
CA ALA A 256 1.59 -10.37 -13.33
C ALA A 256 2.25 -9.02 -13.67
N GLN A 257 3.51 -8.82 -13.30
CA GLN A 257 4.29 -7.64 -13.66
C GLN A 257 4.36 -7.42 -15.16
N LYS A 258 4.73 -8.44 -15.94
CA LYS A 258 4.83 -8.33 -17.41
C LYS A 258 3.47 -8.01 -18.03
N HIS A 259 2.40 -8.63 -17.53
CA HIS A 259 1.04 -8.37 -17.97
C HIS A 259 0.63 -6.91 -17.71
N MET A 260 0.80 -6.43 -16.47
CA MET A 260 0.48 -5.05 -16.09
C MET A 260 1.24 -4.00 -16.92
N ILE A 261 2.55 -4.21 -17.11
CA ILE A 261 3.38 -3.33 -17.94
C ILE A 261 2.88 -3.31 -19.39
N ALA A 262 2.57 -4.48 -19.97
CA ALA A 262 2.08 -4.57 -21.34
C ALA A 262 0.74 -3.85 -21.54
N GLN A 263 -0.20 -3.97 -20.60
CA GLN A 263 -1.48 -3.25 -20.66
C GLN A 263 -1.29 -1.74 -20.55
N CYS A 264 -0.42 -1.27 -19.64
CA CYS A 264 -0.12 0.15 -19.50
C CYS A 264 0.47 0.73 -20.80
N ILE A 265 1.45 0.04 -21.40
CA ILE A 265 2.06 0.45 -22.68
C ILE A 265 1.00 0.50 -23.80
N LYS A 266 0.13 -0.51 -23.88
CA LYS A 266 -0.95 -0.57 -24.88
C LYS A 266 -1.90 0.62 -24.78
N LEU A 267 -2.16 1.11 -23.56
CA LEU A 267 -3.05 2.22 -23.29
C LEU A 267 -2.35 3.58 -23.21
N GLY A 268 -1.02 3.62 -23.41
CA GLY A 268 -0.23 4.85 -23.30
C GLY A 268 -0.10 5.38 -21.88
N LYS A 269 -0.29 4.54 -20.85
CA LYS A 269 -0.23 4.92 -19.44
C LYS A 269 1.17 4.67 -18.86
N PRO A 270 1.75 5.60 -18.08
CA PRO A 270 2.99 5.35 -17.36
C PRO A 270 2.84 4.19 -16.38
N VAL A 271 3.91 3.40 -16.25
CA VAL A 271 3.98 2.27 -15.31
C VAL A 271 5.31 2.29 -14.55
N ILE A 272 5.23 2.14 -13.23
CA ILE A 272 6.38 2.07 -12.32
C ILE A 272 6.52 0.64 -11.83
N THR A 273 7.71 0.04 -11.93
CA THR A 273 8.04 -1.21 -11.23
C THR A 273 8.68 -0.85 -9.89
N ALA A 274 8.11 -1.32 -8.78
CA ALA A 274 8.52 -0.92 -7.43
C ALA A 274 8.86 -2.12 -6.54
N THR A 275 9.52 -1.83 -5.40
CA THR A 275 9.93 -2.74 -4.29
C THR A 275 10.94 -3.81 -4.70
N GLN A 276 11.87 -4.24 -3.83
CA GLN A 276 12.82 -5.35 -4.09
C GLN A 276 13.57 -5.28 -5.45
N MET A 277 14.12 -4.11 -5.80
CA MET A 277 14.84 -3.89 -7.07
C MET A 277 16.35 -4.16 -6.96
N LEU A 278 16.96 -3.70 -5.86
CA LEU A 278 18.40 -3.69 -5.59
C LEU A 278 18.65 -4.12 -4.15
#